data_AF-A0A2E0YC29-F1
#
_entry.id   AF-A0A2E0YC29-F1
#
_cell.length_a   1.000
_cell.length_b   1.000
_cell.length_c   1.000
_cell.angle_alpha   90.00
_cell.angle_beta   90.00
_cell.angle_gamma   90.00
#
_symmetry.space_group_name_H-M   'P 1'
#
loop_
_entity.id
_entity.type
_entity.pdbx_description
1 polymer ?
#
loop_
_entity_poly.entity_id
_entity_poly.type
_entity_poly.pdbx_seq_one_letter_code
_entity_poly.pdbx_strand_id
1 'polypeptide(L)'
;MRWWPFARSKSKVPDLIMKDTRTLLNELQDICERNFDKPAEARRQIQQSLTEWQDMFKQGLISKDALDGMVLRGSELIRCSDGEFTNILDNLEFWKPGWRPEKN
;
A
#
# COMPACT_ATOMS: atom_id res chain seq x y z
N MET A 1 -16.74 45.59 -15.61
CA MET A 1 -17.55 44.59 -14.88
C MET A 1 -16.94 43.23 -15.12
N ARG A 2 -16.28 42.63 -14.14
CA ARG A 2 -15.80 41.24 -14.23
C ARG A 2 -16.19 40.57 -12.92
N TRP A 3 -17.15 39.66 -12.95
CA TRP A 3 -17.38 38.76 -11.81
C TRP A 3 -17.79 37.39 -12.33
N TRP A 4 -16.84 36.47 -12.30
CA TRP A 4 -17.04 35.06 -12.61
C TRP A 4 -17.13 34.28 -11.28
N PRO A 5 -18.12 33.41 -11.05
CA PRO A 5 -18.37 32.79 -9.75
C PRO A 5 -17.73 31.40 -9.66
N PHE A 6 -16.41 31.33 -9.58
CA PHE A 6 -15.71 30.08 -9.28
C PHE A 6 -14.85 30.20 -8.02
N ALA A 7 -15.48 30.56 -6.90
CA ALA A 7 -14.89 30.32 -5.60
C ALA A 7 -15.36 28.95 -5.10
N ARG A 8 -14.71 27.87 -5.55
CA ARG A 8 -14.71 26.62 -4.78
C ARG A 8 -13.57 26.73 -3.79
N SER A 9 -13.88 26.95 -2.51
CA SER A 9 -12.89 26.77 -1.45
C SER A 9 -12.54 25.28 -1.40
N LYS A 10 -11.43 24.90 -2.03
CA LYS A 10 -10.81 23.61 -1.71
C LYS A 10 -10.45 23.69 -0.24
N SER A 11 -10.95 22.75 0.54
CA SER A 11 -10.52 22.53 1.92
C SER A 11 -8.99 22.54 1.94
N LYS A 12 -8.42 23.29 2.88
CA LYS A 12 -7.00 23.24 3.21
C LYS A 12 -6.73 21.81 3.70
N VAL A 13 -6.41 20.91 2.78
CA VAL A 13 -5.67 19.70 3.12
C VAL A 13 -4.37 20.23 3.71
N PRO A 14 -3.98 19.84 4.94
CA PRO A 14 -2.70 20.28 5.48
C PRO A 14 -1.60 19.84 4.50
N ASP A 15 -0.45 20.52 4.49
CA ASP A 15 0.76 20.10 3.74
C ASP A 15 1.33 18.78 4.31
N LEU A 16 0.50 17.74 4.36
CA LEU A 16 0.90 16.38 4.62
C LEU A 16 1.41 15.84 3.30
N ILE A 17 2.69 15.51 3.27
CA ILE A 17 3.32 14.86 2.13
C ILE A 17 2.54 13.60 1.82
N MET A 18 1.89 13.56 0.66
CA MET A 18 1.17 12.38 0.18
C MET A 18 2.17 11.22 0.07
N LYS A 19 1.92 10.08 0.72
CA LYS A 19 2.79 8.91 0.53
C LYS A 19 2.55 8.37 -0.87
N ASP A 20 3.64 8.15 -1.60
CA ASP A 20 3.60 7.57 -2.94
C ASP A 20 3.62 6.03 -2.87
N THR A 21 3.37 5.38 -4.01
CA THR A 21 3.36 3.91 -4.11
C THR A 21 4.69 3.28 -3.68
N ARG A 22 5.82 3.95 -3.94
CA ARG A 22 7.16 3.44 -3.56
C ARG A 22 7.35 3.45 -2.04
N THR A 23 6.91 4.50 -1.37
CA THR A 23 6.95 4.59 0.09
C THR A 23 6.17 3.44 0.74
N LEU A 24 4.94 3.18 0.26
CA LEU A 24 4.13 2.08 0.77
C LEU A 24 4.71 0.70 0.45
N LEU A 25 5.30 0.52 -0.75
CA LEU A 25 6.00 -0.71 -1.12
C LEU A 25 7.17 -0.99 -0.18
N ASN A 26 7.98 0.02 0.12
CA ASN A 26 9.11 -0.11 1.04
C ASN A 26 8.64 -0.45 2.46
N GLU A 27 7.53 0.14 2.92
CA GLU A 27 6.92 -0.21 4.23
C GLU A 27 6.45 -1.67 4.25
N LEU A 28 5.78 -2.13 3.19
CA LEU A 28 5.34 -3.52 3.06
C LEU A 28 6.53 -4.49 3.05
N GLN A 29 7.58 -4.14 2.31
CA GLN A 29 8.81 -4.93 2.19
C GLN A 29 9.53 -5.01 3.54
N ASP A 30 9.69 -3.89 4.25
CA ASP A 30 10.32 -3.83 5.58
C ASP A 30 9.58 -4.70 6.61
N ILE A 31 8.24 -4.71 6.60
CA ILE A 31 7.45 -5.63 7.45
C ILE A 31 7.80 -7.09 7.16
N CYS A 32 7.93 -7.45 5.88
CA CYS A 32 8.20 -8.82 5.50
C CYS A 32 9.64 -9.23 5.80
N GLU A 33 10.61 -8.37 5.47
CA GLU A 33 12.05 -8.63 5.69
C GLU A 33 12.39 -8.72 7.18
N ARG A 34 11.79 -7.89 8.04
CA ARG A 34 12.01 -7.98 9.50
C ARG A 34 11.44 -9.24 10.14
N ASN A 35 10.49 -9.88 9.47
CA ASN A 35 9.77 -11.06 9.96
C ASN A 35 9.93 -12.24 8.99
N PHE A 36 11.03 -12.31 8.23
CA PHE A 36 11.26 -13.37 7.25
C PHE A 36 11.26 -14.77 7.88
N ASP A 37 11.68 -14.87 9.15
CA ASP A 37 11.70 -16.09 9.97
C ASP A 37 10.37 -16.34 10.70
N LYS A 38 9.45 -15.36 10.69
CA LYS A 38 8.14 -15.38 11.38
C LYS A 38 7.02 -14.90 10.46
N PRO A 39 6.67 -15.64 9.39
CA PRO A 39 5.64 -15.23 8.43
C PRO A 39 4.28 -14.92 9.08
N ALA A 40 3.90 -15.64 10.14
CA ALA A 40 2.66 -15.37 10.87
C ALA A 40 2.62 -13.95 11.48
N GLU A 41 3.74 -13.45 12.01
CA GLU A 41 3.84 -12.10 12.56
C GLU A 41 3.84 -11.05 11.44
N ALA A 42 4.54 -11.34 10.33
CA ALA A 42 4.46 -10.50 9.13
C ALA A 42 3.01 -10.33 8.66
N ARG A 43 2.25 -11.43 8.53
CA ARG A 43 0.83 -11.39 8.11
C ARG A 43 -0.03 -10.55 9.04
N ARG A 44 0.19 -10.63 10.36
CA ARG A 44 -0.52 -9.82 11.35
C ARG A 44 -0.24 -8.33 11.13
N GLN A 45 1.03 -7.96 10.97
CA GLN A 45 1.43 -6.57 10.75
C GLN A 45 0.91 -6.04 9.41
N ILE A 46 0.95 -6.84 8.35
CA ILE A 46 0.36 -6.50 7.05
C ILE A 46 -1.14 -6.19 7.18
N GLN A 47 -1.90 -7.03 7.90
CA GLN A 47 -3.34 -6.78 8.12
C GLN A 47 -3.60 -5.45 8.82
N GLN A 48 -2.78 -5.12 9.81
CA GLN A 48 -2.85 -3.83 10.50
C GLN A 48 -2.51 -2.68 9.53
N SER A 49 -1.39 -2.77 8.80
CA SER A 49 -0.98 -1.74 7.85
C SER A 49 -1.99 -1.52 6.73
N LEU A 50 -2.64 -2.57 6.22
CA LEU A 50 -3.74 -2.43 5.26
C LEU A 50 -4.90 -1.59 5.81
N THR A 51 -5.20 -1.72 7.10
CA THR A 51 -6.24 -0.93 7.77
C THR A 51 -5.81 0.53 7.92
N GLU A 52 -4.55 0.76 8.33
CA GLU A 52 -3.97 2.10 8.44
C GLU A 52 -3.93 2.81 7.08
N TRP A 53 -3.47 2.15 6.02
CA TRP A 53 -3.44 2.71 4.67
C TRP A 53 -4.85 2.98 4.14
N GLN A 54 -5.83 2.15 4.48
CA GLN A 54 -7.24 2.41 4.14
C GLN A 54 -7.75 3.70 4.80
N ASP A 55 -7.33 4.01 6.03
CA ASP A 55 -7.66 5.26 6.70
C ASP A 55 -6.87 6.45 6.17
N MET A 56 -5.60 6.27 5.80
CA MET A 56 -4.81 7.28 5.08
C MET A 56 -5.45 7.65 3.75
N PHE A 57 -5.99 6.68 3.02
CA PHE A 57 -6.73 6.93 1.78
C PHE A 57 -7.99 7.78 2.02
N LYS A 58 -8.78 7.48 3.07
CA LYS A 58 -9.96 8.29 3.45
C LYS A 58 -9.58 9.74 3.77
N GLN A 59 -8.37 9.96 4.29
CA GLN A 59 -7.83 11.28 4.60
C GLN A 59 -7.19 11.99 3.38
N GLY A 60 -7.13 11.33 2.22
CA GLY A 60 -6.50 11.87 1.02
C GLY A 60 -4.96 11.88 1.04
N LEU A 61 -4.35 11.08 1.92
CA LEU A 61 -2.89 11.00 2.09
C LEU A 61 -2.20 10.01 1.17
N ILE A 62 -2.96 9.13 0.51
CA ILE A 62 -2.49 8.21 -0.53
C ILE A 62 -3.51 8.14 -1.66
N SER A 63 -3.05 7.81 -2.87
CA SER A 63 -3.93 7.62 -4.02
C SER A 63 -4.65 6.27 -3.95
N LYS A 64 -5.79 6.16 -4.65
CA LYS A 64 -6.52 4.90 -4.77
C LYS A 64 -5.66 3.80 -5.41
N ASP A 65 -4.93 4.14 -6.47
CA ASP A 65 -4.07 3.18 -7.18
C ASP A 65 -2.96 2.62 -6.27
N ALA A 66 -2.40 3.45 -5.40
CA ALA A 66 -1.41 3.02 -4.42
C ALA A 66 -2.03 2.06 -3.40
N LEU A 67 -3.20 2.39 -2.84
CA LEU A 67 -3.93 1.53 -1.92
C LEU A 67 -4.30 0.19 -2.56
N ASP A 68 -4.89 0.19 -3.76
CA ASP A 68 -5.30 -1.02 -4.47
C ASP A 68 -4.10 -1.94 -4.75
N GLY A 69 -2.94 -1.35 -5.07
CA GLY A 69 -1.68 -2.08 -5.24
C GLY A 69 -1.19 -2.76 -3.95
N MET A 70 -1.37 -2.11 -2.80
CA MET A 70 -1.00 -2.64 -1.49
C MET A 70 -1.98 -3.73 -1.03
N VAL A 71 -3.28 -3.52 -1.22
CA VAL A 71 -4.32 -4.51 -0.88
C VAL A 71 -4.10 -5.82 -1.63
N LEU A 72 -3.81 -5.76 -2.94
CA LEU A 72 -3.52 -6.96 -3.72
C LEU A 72 -2.30 -7.70 -3.18
N ARG A 73 -1.16 -7.02 -3.03
CA ARG A 73 0.08 -7.64 -2.53
C ARG A 73 -0.08 -8.17 -1.11
N GLY A 74 -0.67 -7.38 -0.22
CA GLY A 74 -0.95 -7.78 1.16
C GLY A 74 -1.84 -9.01 1.20
N SER A 75 -2.84 -9.11 0.33
CA SER A 75 -3.71 -10.29 0.27
C SER A 75 -2.98 -11.56 -0.17
N GLU A 76 -2.03 -11.46 -1.11
CA GLU A 76 -1.18 -12.60 -1.49
C GLU A 76 -0.31 -13.04 -0.32
N LEU A 77 0.38 -12.10 0.34
CA LEU A 77 1.25 -12.37 1.49
C LEU A 77 0.50 -12.96 2.70
N ILE A 78 -0.78 -12.57 2.88
CA ILE A 78 -1.64 -13.11 3.93
C ILE A 78 -2.11 -14.54 3.61
N ARG A 79 -2.39 -14.84 2.34
CA ARG A 79 -2.97 -16.13 1.92
C ARG A 79 -1.94 -17.21 1.63
N CYS A 80 -0.72 -16.82 1.25
CA CYS A 80 0.32 -17.77 0.89
C CYS A 80 0.73 -18.62 2.11
N SER A 81 1.27 -19.79 1.83
CA SER A 81 1.96 -20.62 2.82
C SER A 81 3.29 -19.98 3.27
N ASP A 82 3.88 -20.52 4.33
CA ASP A 82 5.16 -20.01 4.85
C ASP A 82 6.31 -20.23 3.86
N GLY A 83 6.31 -21.33 3.09
CA GLY A 83 7.30 -21.55 2.03
C GLY A 83 7.12 -20.62 0.84
N GLU A 84 5.87 -20.35 0.44
CA GLU A 84 5.58 -19.38 -0.62
C GLU A 84 5.92 -17.94 -0.21
N PHE A 85 5.81 -17.62 1.08
CA PHE A 85 6.16 -16.31 1.60
C PHE A 85 7.63 -15.95 1.28
N THR A 86 8.56 -16.88 1.53
CA THR A 86 9.97 -16.70 1.17
C THR A 86 10.15 -16.54 -0.34
N ASN A 87 9.45 -17.33 -1.16
CA ASN A 87 9.53 -17.22 -2.62
C ASN A 87 9.01 -15.86 -3.14
N ILE A 88 7.97 -15.29 -2.50
CA ILE A 88 7.45 -13.96 -2.83
C ILE A 88 8.48 -12.89 -2.46
N LEU A 89 9.15 -13.01 -1.31
CA LEU A 89 10.20 -12.07 -0.90
C LEU A 89 11.31 -11.98 -1.95
N ASP A 90 11.74 -13.13 -2.49
CA ASP A 90 12.77 -13.20 -3.53
C ASP A 90 12.28 -12.78 -4.94
N ASN A 91 10.97 -12.56 -5.12
CA ASN A 91 10.39 -12.19 -6.41
C ASN A 91 10.50 -10.68 -6.67
N LEU A 92 11.55 -10.27 -7.39
CA LEU A 92 11.76 -8.87 -7.77
C LEU A 92 10.61 -8.25 -8.57
N GLU A 93 9.87 -9.03 -9.38
CA GLU A 93 8.73 -8.50 -10.14
C GLU A 93 7.57 -8.12 -9.22
N PHE A 94 7.35 -8.86 -8.13
CA PHE A 94 6.31 -8.56 -7.14
C PHE A 94 6.48 -7.17 -6.52
N TRP A 95 7.73 -6.79 -6.25
CA TRP A 95 8.08 -5.51 -5.63
C TRP A 95 8.12 -4.32 -6.59
N LYS A 96 7.97 -4.54 -7.90
CA LYS A 96 7.93 -3.43 -8.86
C LYS A 96 6.60 -2.68 -8.79
N PRO A 97 6.61 -1.34 -8.91
CA PRO A 97 5.40 -0.57 -9.15
C PRO A 97 4.64 -1.10 -10.37
N GLY A 98 3.32 -1.18 -10.28
CA GLY A 98 2.48 -1.65 -11.39
C GLY A 98 2.34 -3.17 -11.50
N TRP A 99 3.00 -3.97 -10.65
CA TRP A 99 2.74 -5.42 -10.63
C TRP A 99 1.27 -5.74 -10.33
N ARG A 100 0.79 -6.79 -10.98
CA ARG A 100 -0.55 -7.38 -10.86
C ARG A 100 -0.38 -8.90 -10.83
N PRO A 101 -1.23 -9.64 -10.08
CA PRO A 101 -1.22 -11.09 -10.14
C PRO A 101 -1.56 -11.56 -11.56
N GLU A 102 -0.95 -12.67 -11.98
CA GLU A 102 -1.32 -13.32 -13.23
C GLU A 102 -2.80 -13.76 -13.13
N LYS A 103 -3.59 -13.43 -14.16
CA LYS A 103 -4.97 -13.89 -14.24
C LYS A 103 -4.95 -15.37 -14.62
N ASN A 104 -5.15 -16.25 -13.64
CA ASN A 104 -5.58 -17.62 -13.91
C ASN A 104 -7.03 -17.65 -14.42
#